data_AF-A0A9N8YXV6-F1
#
_entry.id   AF-A0A9N8YXV6-F1
#
_cell.length_a   1.000
_cell.length_b   1.000
_cell.length_c   1.000
_cell.angle_alpha   90.00
_cell.angle_beta   90.00
_cell.angle_gamma   90.00
#
_symmetry.space_group_name_H-M   'P 1'
#
loop_
_entity.id
_entity.type
_entity.pdbx_description
1 polymer ?
#
loop_
_entity_poly.entity_id
_entity_poly.type
_entity_poly.pdbx_seq_one_letter_code
_entity_poly.pdbx_strand_id
1 'polypeptide(L)'
;MRDVMRFYTGLVERCFNDCVNDFTSKVLSSKEVRKMSMMQKEIMLDTETCVLRCTEKFIKYNERVGQRWAEMNQQLAQAQNLQGTPFPK
;
A
#
# COMPACT_ATOMS: atom_id res chain seq x y z
N MET A 1 -0.62 18.36 3.22
CA MET A 1 0.74 17.79 3.35
C MET A 1 0.91 16.83 4.54
N ARG A 2 0.20 17.00 5.67
CA ARG A 2 0.32 16.09 6.82
C ARG A 2 -0.10 14.64 6.50
N ASP A 3 -1.09 14.45 5.63
CA ASP A 3 -1.59 13.12 5.26
C ASP A 3 -0.61 12.36 4.36
N VAL A 4 0.15 13.06 3.51
CA VAL A 4 1.24 12.48 2.72
C VAL A 4 2.36 11.99 3.64
N MET A 5 2.68 12.74 4.69
CA MET A 5 3.67 12.30 5.68
C MET A 5 3.19 11.05 6.43
N ARG A 6 1.90 10.97 6.80
CA ARG A 6 1.32 9.76 7.43
C ARG A 6 1.32 8.55 6.50
N PHE A 7 1.03 8.77 5.22
CA PHE A 7 1.12 7.75 4.19
C PHE A 7 2.56 7.24 4.04
N TYR A 8 3.54 8.15 3.96
CA TYR A 8 4.95 7.82 3.82
C TYR A 8 5.46 7.04 5.03
N THR A 9 5.13 7.46 6.26
CA THR A 9 5.53 6.72 7.47
C THR A 9 4.93 5.32 7.50
N GLY A 10 3.65 5.17 7.12
CA GLY A 10 3.01 3.85 7.06
C GLY A 10 3.58 2.94 5.98
N LEU A 11 3.97 3.50 4.83
CA LEU A 11 4.65 2.77 3.76
C LEU A 11 5.99 2.22 4.24
N VAL A 12 6.83 3.08 4.83
CA VAL A 12 8.19 2.72 5.29
C VAL A 12 8.12 1.64 6.37
N GLU A 13 7.26 1.81 7.37
CA GLU A 13 7.09 0.84 8.46
C GLU A 13 6.66 -0.54 7.95
N ARG A 14 5.68 -0.57 7.04
CA ARG A 14 5.18 -1.82 6.45
C ARG A 14 6.28 -2.55 5.68
N CYS A 15 6.96 -1.85 4.77
CA CYS A 15 7.95 -2.48 3.92
C CYS A 15 9.23 -2.83 4.67
N PHE A 16 9.58 -2.08 5.73
CA PHE A 16 10.68 -2.45 6.61
C PHE A 16 10.39 -3.78 7.33
N ASN A 17 9.22 -3.90 7.98
CA ASN A 17 8.84 -5.12 8.70
C ASN A 17 8.67 -6.35 7.80
N ASP A 18 8.17 -6.17 6.57
CA ASP A 18 7.93 -7.29 5.67
C ASP A 18 9.23 -7.74 4.95
N CYS A 19 10.15 -6.82 4.63
CA CYS A 19 11.29 -7.09 3.75
C CYS A 19 12.67 -7.08 4.43
N VAL A 20 12.85 -6.45 5.60
CA VAL A 20 14.15 -6.34 6.27
C VAL A 20 14.20 -7.28 7.47
N ASN A 21 14.51 -8.54 7.19
CA ASN A 21 14.53 -9.62 8.20
C ASN A 21 15.96 -10.12 8.53
N ASP A 22 16.98 -9.61 7.84
CA ASP A 22 18.37 -10.03 8.00
C ASP A 22 19.26 -8.82 8.34
N PHE A 23 19.98 -8.91 9.47
CA PHE A 23 20.85 -7.87 10.01
C PHE A 23 22.34 -8.23 9.92
N THR A 24 22.72 -9.16 9.04
CA THR A 24 24.11 -9.62 8.87
C THR A 24 25.03 -8.61 8.18
N SER A 25 24.50 -7.52 7.59
CA SER A 25 25.31 -6.48 6.94
C SER A 25 24.76 -5.06 7.16
N LYS A 26 25.66 -4.07 7.25
CA LYS A 26 25.33 -2.65 7.46
C LYS A 26 24.72 -1.97 6.22
N VAL A 27 24.87 -2.57 5.06
CA VAL A 27 24.46 -2.01 3.75
C VAL A 27 23.62 -3.06 3.06
N LEU A 28 22.46 -2.65 2.53
CA LEU A 28 21.65 -3.49 1.65
C LEU A 28 22.53 -3.99 0.50
N SER A 29 22.67 -5.31 0.37
CA SER A 29 23.53 -5.93 -0.65
C SER A 29 23.00 -5.57 -2.05
N SER A 30 23.72 -4.71 -2.78
CA SER A 30 23.30 -4.14 -4.07
C SER A 30 23.49 -5.08 -5.28
N LYS A 31 23.43 -6.39 -5.09
CA LYS A 31 23.71 -7.38 -6.15
C LYS A 31 22.47 -8.20 -6.47
N GLU A 32 21.66 -7.72 -7.42
CA GLU A 32 20.91 -8.52 -8.44
C GLU A 32 19.66 -7.79 -9.01
N VAL A 33 19.90 -6.73 -9.79
CA VAL A 33 18.91 -5.99 -10.61
C VAL A 33 18.48 -6.77 -11.87
N ARG A 34 18.53 -8.10 -11.89
CA ARG A 34 18.16 -8.87 -13.09
C ARG A 34 17.26 -10.03 -12.76
N LYS A 35 15.95 -9.81 -12.95
CA LYS A 35 15.05 -10.68 -13.72
C LYS A 35 13.67 -10.02 -13.82
N MET A 36 13.57 -9.05 -14.74
CA MET A 36 12.32 -8.77 -15.44
C MET A 36 12.11 -9.91 -16.44
N SER A 37 11.43 -10.97 -16.00
CA SER A 37 10.62 -11.80 -16.88
C SER A 37 9.66 -12.59 -16.00
N MET A 38 8.38 -12.54 -16.37
CA MET A 38 7.39 -13.54 -16.00
C MET A 38 8.04 -14.94 -15.96
N MET A 39 7.71 -15.72 -14.94
CA MET A 39 7.92 -17.17 -14.95
C MET A 39 9.39 -17.65 -14.84
N GLN A 40 10.12 -17.32 -13.77
CA GLN A 40 10.95 -18.34 -13.13
C GLN A 40 11.45 -17.93 -11.74
N LYS A 41 11.11 -18.82 -10.82
CA LYS A 41 11.50 -18.97 -9.42
C LYS A 41 13.02 -19.15 -9.31
N GLU A 42 13.55 -18.73 -8.16
CA GLU A 42 14.91 -18.93 -7.62
C GLU A 42 16.01 -17.93 -8.04
N ILE A 43 16.88 -17.42 -7.16
CA ILE A 43 17.10 -17.51 -5.69
C ILE A 43 18.02 -16.31 -5.36
N MET A 44 17.87 -15.71 -4.16
CA MET A 44 18.82 -14.82 -3.46
C MET A 44 19.13 -13.40 -4.00
N LEU A 45 18.18 -12.47 -3.84
CA LEU A 45 18.48 -11.12 -3.30
C LEU A 45 17.19 -10.43 -2.84
N ASP A 46 16.80 -10.71 -1.60
CA ASP A 46 15.41 -10.49 -1.18
C ASP A 46 15.10 -9.02 -0.83
N THR A 47 15.99 -8.31 -0.12
CA THR A 47 15.61 -7.04 0.53
C THR A 47 15.31 -5.90 -0.45
N GLU A 48 16.21 -5.58 -1.38
CA GLU A 48 16.01 -4.46 -2.33
C GLU A 48 14.83 -4.74 -3.28
N THR A 49 14.75 -5.96 -3.81
CA THR A 49 13.66 -6.38 -4.70
C THR A 49 12.32 -6.45 -3.96
N CYS A 50 12.31 -6.92 -2.70
CA CYS A 50 11.12 -6.96 -1.87
C CYS A 50 10.62 -5.55 -1.55
N VAL A 51 11.49 -4.61 -1.16
CA VAL A 51 11.10 -3.23 -0.83
C VAL A 51 10.48 -2.53 -2.05
N LEU A 52 11.03 -2.72 -3.25
CA LEU A 52 10.47 -2.18 -4.48
C LEU A 52 9.06 -2.74 -4.77
N ARG A 53 8.89 -4.06 -4.66
CA ARG A 53 7.58 -4.71 -4.85
C ARG A 53 6.58 -4.32 -3.76
N CYS A 54 7.02 -4.22 -2.50
CA CYS A 54 6.20 -3.80 -1.38
C CYS A 54 5.69 -2.38 -1.60
N THR A 55 6.56 -1.47 -2.04
CA THR A 55 6.22 -0.09 -2.33
C THR A 55 5.17 0.01 -3.43
N GLU A 56 5.39 -0.67 -4.55
CA GLU A 56 4.43 -0.69 -5.67
C GLU A 56 3.07 -1.27 -5.25
N LYS A 57 3.09 -2.37 -4.48
CA LYS A 57 1.88 -3.02 -3.96
C LYS A 57 1.12 -2.10 -3.01
N PHE A 58 1.81 -1.40 -2.11
CA PHE A 58 1.19 -0.49 -1.15
C PHE A 58 0.55 0.71 -1.84
N ILE A 59 1.21 1.30 -2.84
CA ILE A 59 0.65 2.43 -3.60
C ILE A 59 -0.64 2.00 -4.32
N LYS A 60 -0.59 0.90 -5.09
CA LYS A 60 -1.76 0.34 -5.79
C LYS A 60 -2.90 -0.02 -4.83
N TYR A 61 -2.56 -0.55 -3.65
CA TYR A 61 -3.53 -0.85 -2.61
C TYR A 61 -4.22 0.41 -2.10
N ASN A 62 -3.46 1.46 -1.76
CA ASN A 62 -4.02 2.71 -1.25
C ASN A 62 -4.89 3.42 -2.30
N GLU A 63 -4.50 3.39 -3.57
CA GLU A 63 -5.32 3.90 -4.66
C GLU A 63 -6.66 3.16 -4.75
N ARG A 64 -6.63 1.83 -4.73
CA ARG A 64 -7.84 1.00 -4.77
C ARG A 64 -8.74 1.22 -3.54
N VAL A 65 -8.16 1.34 -2.35
CA VAL A 65 -8.90 1.65 -1.13
C VAL A 65 -9.53 3.04 -1.21
N GLY A 66 -8.80 4.03 -1.73
CA GLY A 66 -9.31 5.37 -1.96
C GLY A 66 -10.52 5.40 -2.89
N GLN A 67 -10.46 4.67 -4.01
CA GLN A 67 -11.59 4.53 -4.94
C GLN A 67 -12.82 3.89 -4.27
N ARG A 68 -12.63 2.76 -3.56
CA ARG A 68 -13.72 2.08 -2.86
C ARG A 68 -14.31 2.90 -1.72
N TRP A 69 -13.48 3.65 -1.01
CA TRP A 69 -13.94 4.55 0.05
C TRP A 69 -14.77 5.69 -0.53
N ALA A 70 -14.37 6.27 -1.66
CA ALA A 70 -15.15 7.30 -2.35
C ALA A 70 -16.52 6.79 -2.81
N GLU A 71 -16.57 5.58 -3.40
CA GLU A 71 -17.84 4.91 -3.77
C GLU A 71 -18.77 4.74 -2.56
N MET A 72 -18.24 4.26 -1.43
CA MET A 72 -19.02 4.06 -0.20
C MET A 72 -19.48 5.38 0.42
N ASN A 73 -18.64 6.40 0.42
CA ASN A 73 -18.98 7.71 0.97
C ASN A 73 -20.09 8.40 0.16
N GLN A 74 -20.10 8.21 -1.17
CA GLN A 74 -21.20 8.67 -2.03
C GLN A 74 -22.52 7.96 -1.72
N GLN A 75 -22.50 6.64 -1.51
CA GLN A 75 -23.70 5.89 -1.09
C GLN A 75 -24.21 6.36 0.26
N LEU A 76 -23.32 6.66 1.21
CA LEU A 76 -23.70 7.20 2.52
C LEU A 76 -24.34 8.59 2.42
N ALA A 77 -23.80 9.46 1.58
CA ALA A 77 -24.36 10.79 1.31
C ALA A 77 -25.72 10.74 0.58
N GLN A 78 -25.92 9.75 -0.29
CA GLN A 78 -27.23 9.49 -0.92
C GLN A 78 -28.23 8.94 0.10
N ALA A 79 -27.81 8.03 0.98
CA ALA A 79 -28.64 7.51 2.07
C ALA A 79 -29.06 8.61 3.06
N GLN A 80 -28.21 9.61 3.31
CA GLN A 80 -28.57 10.77 4.13
C GLN A 80 -29.61 11.69 3.45
N ASN A 81 -29.65 11.78 2.12
CA ASN A 81 -30.68 12.56 1.41
C ASN A 81 -32.07 11.89 1.37
N LEU A 82 -32.18 10.61 1.71
CA LEU A 82 -33.48 9.91 1.84
C LEU A 82 -34.07 10.00 3.27
N GLN A 83 -33.39 10.63 4.22
CA GLN A 83 -33.89 10.90 5.58
C GLN A 83 -34.42 12.34 5.75
N GLY A 84 -34.97 12.91 4.67
CA GLY A 84 -35.60 14.24 4.66
C GLY A 84 -37.13 14.24 4.62
N THR A 85 -37.81 13.12 4.92
CA THR A 85 -39.27 13.18 5.12
C THR A 85 -39.56 13.75 6.51
N PRO A 86 -40.40 14.79 6.63
CA PRO A 86 -40.75 15.33 7.93
C PRO A 86 -41.50 14.24 8.70
N PHE A 87 -41.14 14.07 9.97
CA PHE A 87 -41.82 13.26 10.97
C PHE A 87 -43.34 13.16 10.72
N PRO A 88 -43.93 11.96 10.56
CA PRO A 88 -45.36 11.81 10.64
C PRO A 88 -45.77 11.72 12.13
N LYS A 89 -46.25 12.87 12.64
CA LYS A 89 -46.86 13.15 13.97
C LYS A 89 -45.97 13.04 15.19
#